data_AF-A0A377CDM3-F1
#
_entry.id   AF-A0A377CDM3-F1
#
_cell.length_a   1.000
_cell.length_b   1.000
_cell.length_c   1.000
_cell.angle_alpha   90.00
_cell.angle_beta   90.00
_cell.angle_gamma   90.00
#
_symmetry.space_group_name_H-M   'P 1'
#
loop_
_entity.id
_entity.type
_entity.pdbx_description
1 polymer ?
#
loop_
_entity_poly.entity_id
_entity_poly.type
_entity_poly.pdbx_seq_one_letter_code
_entity_poly.pdbx_strand_id
1 'polypeptide(L)'
;MKSLAISCRWPKRYAEEGADELVFYDITASSDGRVVDKSWVSRVAEVIDIPFCVAGGIKSLEDAAKILSFGADKISINSPALADPTLITRLADRFGVQCIVVGIDTWYDGETGKYHVNHIRR
;
A
#
# COMPACT_ATOMS: atom_id res chain seq x y z
N MET A 1 -14.60 -15.53 -2.58
CA MET A 1 -13.51 -14.89 -3.36
C MET A 1 -12.21 -15.40 -2.80
N LYS A 2 -11.39 -16.08 -3.60
CA LYS A 2 -10.11 -16.63 -3.14
C LYS A 2 -9.15 -15.45 -2.95
N SER A 3 -8.64 -15.27 -1.73
CA SER A 3 -7.38 -14.57 -1.50
C SER A 3 -6.36 -15.23 -2.42
N LEU A 4 -6.01 -14.53 -3.52
CA LEU A 4 -4.88 -14.92 -4.34
C LEU A 4 -3.66 -14.60 -3.50
N ALA A 5 -3.15 -15.60 -2.78
CA ALA A 5 -1.77 -15.56 -2.35
C ALA A 5 -0.96 -15.25 -3.61
N ILE A 6 -0.32 -14.06 -3.64
CA ILE A 6 0.48 -13.63 -4.77
C ILE A 6 1.51 -14.73 -5.00
N SER A 7 1.38 -15.45 -6.12
CA SER A 7 2.41 -16.38 -6.54
C SER A 7 3.67 -15.56 -6.80
N CYS A 8 4.77 -15.88 -6.11
CA CYS A 8 6.07 -15.20 -6.27
C CYS A 8 6.60 -15.23 -7.72
N ARG A 9 5.98 -16.00 -8.62
CA ARG A 9 6.28 -16.02 -10.05
C ARG A 9 6.00 -14.69 -10.74
N TRP A 10 4.93 -13.98 -10.38
CA TRP A 10 4.56 -12.73 -11.06
C TRP A 10 5.49 -11.56 -10.73
N PRO A 11 5.80 -11.28 -9.45
CA PRO A 11 6.78 -10.25 -9.10
C PRO A 11 8.11 -10.43 -9.83
N LYS A 12 8.66 -11.66 -9.80
CA LYS A 12 9.93 -11.98 -10.46
C LYS A 12 9.88 -11.74 -11.96
N ARG A 13 8.80 -12.19 -12.62
CA ARG A 13 8.63 -11.99 -14.06
C ARG A 13 8.60 -10.50 -14.43
N TYR A 14 7.87 -9.67 -13.68
CA TYR A 14 7.79 -8.24 -13.98
C TYR A 14 9.13 -7.55 -13.77
N ALA A 15 9.90 -7.94 -12.74
CA ALA A 15 11.26 -7.46 -12.55
C ALA A 15 12.17 -7.86 -13.74
N GLU A 16 12.13 -9.12 -14.17
CA GLU A 16 12.88 -9.60 -15.34
C GLU A 16 12.47 -8.92 -16.67
N GLU A 17 11.21 -8.48 -16.78
CA GLU A 17 10.69 -7.72 -17.92
C GLU A 17 11.06 -6.22 -17.87
N GLY A 18 11.76 -5.77 -16.82
CA GLY A 18 12.28 -4.41 -16.71
C GLY A 18 11.38 -3.43 -15.96
N ALA A 19 10.50 -3.91 -15.08
CA ALA A 19 9.76 -3.02 -14.17
C ALA A 19 10.73 -2.35 -13.18
N ASP A 20 10.64 -1.03 -13.00
CA ASP A 20 11.48 -0.28 -12.05
C ASP A 20 10.98 -0.37 -10.59
N GLU A 21 9.66 -0.56 -10.41
CA GLU A 21 9.02 -0.68 -9.09
C GLU A 21 7.70 -1.46 -9.21
N LEU A 22 7.33 -2.20 -8.15
CA LEU A 22 6.04 -2.89 -8.05
C LEU A 22 5.17 -2.33 -6.93
N VAL A 23 3.86 -2.26 -7.16
CA VAL A 23 2.89 -1.87 -6.12
C VAL A 23 1.88 -2.98 -5.91
N PHE A 24 1.79 -3.47 -4.68
CA PHE A 24 0.89 -4.54 -4.29
C PHE A 24 -0.27 -4.02 -3.47
N TYR A 25 -1.50 -4.27 -3.93
CA TYR A 25 -2.72 -3.92 -3.22
C TYR A 25 -3.34 -5.17 -2.56
N ASP A 26 -3.34 -5.21 -1.23
CA ASP A 26 -4.17 -6.15 -0.48
C ASP A 26 -5.59 -5.58 -0.31
N ILE A 27 -6.45 -5.91 -1.26
CA ILE A 27 -7.85 -5.51 -1.27
C ILE A 27 -8.70 -6.24 -0.21
N THR A 28 -8.19 -7.34 0.36
CA THR A 28 -8.92 -8.15 1.36
C THR A 28 -8.69 -7.66 2.79
N ALA A 29 -7.51 -7.09 3.08
CA ALA A 29 -7.19 -6.55 4.40
C ALA A 29 -8.14 -5.43 4.83
N SER A 30 -8.56 -4.60 3.87
CA SER A 30 -9.47 -3.49 4.16
C SER A 30 -10.92 -3.94 4.38
N SER A 31 -11.39 -4.99 3.70
CA SER A 31 -12.76 -5.50 3.85
C SER A 31 -12.97 -6.32 5.11
N ASP A 32 -11.95 -7.06 5.55
CA ASP A 32 -12.08 -8.04 6.63
C ASP A 32 -11.68 -7.48 8.00
N GLY A 33 -11.24 -6.21 8.07
CA GLY A 33 -10.72 -5.59 9.30
C GLY A 33 -9.48 -6.30 9.85
N ARG A 34 -8.83 -7.13 9.04
CA ARG A 34 -7.66 -7.92 9.41
C ARG A 34 -6.39 -7.18 9.00
N VAL A 35 -5.38 -7.26 9.86
CA VAL A 35 -4.02 -6.96 9.46
C VAL A 35 -3.59 -8.09 8.51
N VAL A 36 -3.23 -7.72 7.29
CA VAL A 36 -2.66 -8.56 6.23
C VAL A 36 -1.90 -9.77 6.80
N ASP A 37 -2.07 -10.98 6.25
CA ASP A 37 -1.13 -12.08 6.49
C ASP A 37 0.18 -11.74 5.75
N LYS A 38 0.99 -10.88 6.38
CA LYS A 38 2.15 -10.20 5.77
C LYS A 38 3.32 -11.14 5.47
N SER A 39 3.16 -12.46 5.67
CA SER A 39 4.15 -13.48 5.30
C SER A 39 4.48 -13.47 3.81
N TRP A 40 3.56 -13.03 2.95
CA TRP A 40 3.83 -12.93 1.52
C TRP A 40 4.78 -11.79 1.16
N VAL A 41 4.84 -10.72 1.96
CA VAL A 41 5.73 -9.58 1.73
C VAL A 41 7.19 -10.05 1.75
N SER A 42 7.55 -10.85 2.77
CA SER A 42 8.89 -11.43 2.87
C SER A 42 9.21 -12.37 1.72
N ARG A 43 8.25 -13.20 1.29
CA ARG A 43 8.45 -14.08 0.12
C ARG A 43 8.62 -13.32 -1.20
N VAL A 44 8.07 -12.12 -1.30
CA VAL A 44 8.27 -11.24 -2.47
C VAL A 44 9.66 -10.60 -2.38
N ALA A 45 10.02 -10.07 -1.22
CA ALA A 45 11.34 -9.47 -0.97
C ALA A 45 12.50 -10.46 -1.23
N GLU A 46 12.28 -11.76 -1.07
CA GLU A 46 13.27 -12.80 -1.38
C GLU A 46 13.49 -13.05 -2.88
N VAL A 47 12.55 -12.65 -3.76
CA VAL A 47 12.57 -13.04 -5.18
C VAL A 47 12.71 -11.87 -6.17
N ILE A 48 12.63 -10.62 -5.71
CA ILE A 48 12.84 -9.42 -6.52
C ILE A 48 13.93 -8.54 -5.91
N ASP A 49 14.65 -7.83 -6.76
CA ASP A 49 15.73 -6.90 -6.43
C ASP A 49 15.38 -5.43 -6.76
N ILE A 50 14.14 -5.19 -7.20
CA ILE A 50 13.58 -3.86 -7.46
C ILE A 50 12.72 -3.39 -6.27
N PRO A 51 12.61 -2.06 -6.03
CA PRO A 51 11.77 -1.53 -4.98
C PRO A 51 10.31 -1.98 -5.11
N PHE A 52 9.63 -2.16 -3.98
CA PHE A 52 8.19 -2.37 -4.01
C PHE A 52 7.43 -1.71 -2.86
N CYS A 53 6.19 -1.34 -3.18
CA CYS A 53 5.25 -0.69 -2.28
C CYS A 53 4.11 -1.64 -1.92
N VAL A 54 3.69 -1.63 -0.65
CA VAL A 54 2.53 -2.39 -0.18
C VAL A 54 1.41 -1.46 0.26
N ALA A 55 0.21 -1.67 -0.27
CA ALA A 55 -1.01 -0.95 0.02
C ALA A 55 -2.05 -1.89 0.64
N GLY A 56 -2.78 -1.42 1.66
CA GLY A 56 -3.94 -2.12 2.21
C GLY A 56 -3.94 -2.24 3.73
N GLY A 57 -5.01 -1.76 4.37
CA GLY A 57 -5.27 -1.97 5.80
C GLY A 57 -4.29 -1.31 6.78
N ILE A 58 -3.43 -0.38 6.34
CA ILE A 58 -2.42 0.28 7.20
C ILE A 58 -3.06 1.46 7.93
N LYS A 59 -3.30 1.33 9.24
CA LYS A 59 -3.98 2.37 10.03
C LYS A 59 -3.12 2.98 11.13
N SER A 60 -1.96 2.40 11.42
CA SER A 60 -1.08 2.85 12.50
C SER A 60 0.41 2.75 12.18
N LEU A 61 1.25 3.32 13.05
CA LEU A 61 2.71 3.21 12.97
C LEU A 61 3.18 1.77 13.11
N GLU A 62 2.49 0.95 13.92
CA GLU A 62 2.82 -0.45 14.15
C GLU A 62 2.53 -1.30 12.90
N ASP A 63 1.44 -1.01 12.18
CA ASP A 63 1.11 -1.68 10.92
C ASP A 63 2.17 -1.41 9.86
N ALA A 64 2.59 -0.14 9.76
CA ALA A 64 3.65 0.33 8.89
C ALA A 64 4.99 -0.33 9.23
N ALA A 65 5.39 -0.29 10.50
CA ALA A 65 6.64 -0.89 10.98
C ALA A 65 6.73 -2.37 10.60
N LYS A 66 5.65 -3.12 10.78
CA LYS A 66 5.59 -4.54 10.41
C LYS A 66 5.85 -4.75 8.92
N ILE A 67 5.16 -4.00 8.04
CA ILE A 67 5.29 -4.16 6.58
C ILE A 67 6.70 -3.84 6.11
N LEU A 68 7.25 -2.71 6.57
CA LEU A 68 8.62 -2.31 6.26
C LEU A 68 9.61 -3.36 6.76
N SER A 69 9.41 -3.90 7.98
CA SER A 69 10.28 -4.96 8.52
C SER A 69 10.20 -6.29 7.77
N PHE A 70 9.14 -6.52 6.98
CA PHE A 70 9.01 -7.70 6.14
C PHE A 70 9.69 -7.56 4.77
N GLY A 71 10.28 -6.40 4.47
CA GLY A 71 11.08 -6.16 3.27
C GLY A 71 10.44 -5.23 2.25
N ALA A 72 9.29 -4.63 2.53
CA ALA A 72 8.74 -3.60 1.65
C ALA A 72 9.53 -2.28 1.77
N ASP A 73 9.83 -1.65 0.64
CA ASP A 73 10.52 -0.36 0.61
C ASP A 73 9.58 0.81 0.92
N LYS A 74 8.32 0.69 0.51
CA LYS A 74 7.30 1.72 0.69
C LYS A 74 5.98 1.16 1.18
N ILE A 75 5.21 2.03 1.84
CA ILE A 75 3.82 1.77 2.21
C ILE A 75 2.89 2.78 1.57
N SER A 76 1.69 2.33 1.21
CA SER A 76 0.65 3.20 0.67
C SER A 76 -0.56 3.27 1.59
N ILE A 77 -0.98 4.50 1.90
CA ILE A 77 -2.17 4.82 2.69
C ILE A 77 -3.14 5.67 1.87
N ASN A 78 -4.44 5.44 2.05
CA ASN A 78 -5.51 6.19 1.37
C ASN A 78 -6.59 6.61 2.39
N SER A 79 -7.64 5.79 2.63
CA SER A 79 -8.72 6.15 3.56
C SER A 79 -8.23 6.58 4.96
N PRO A 80 -7.23 5.91 5.58
CA PRO A 80 -6.71 6.35 6.89
C PRO A 80 -6.05 7.74 6.83
N ALA A 81 -5.43 8.12 5.71
CA ALA A 81 -4.84 9.43 5.50
C ALA A 81 -5.90 10.53 5.34
N LEU A 82 -7.04 10.19 4.73
CA LEU A 82 -8.19 11.12 4.62
C LEU A 82 -8.96 11.25 5.94
N ALA A 83 -9.02 10.19 6.74
CA ALA A 83 -9.68 10.19 8.03
C ALA A 83 -8.87 10.93 9.11
N ASP A 84 -7.54 10.74 9.11
CA ASP A 84 -6.59 11.44 9.96
C ASP A 84 -5.36 11.87 9.14
N PRO A 85 -5.34 13.09 8.58
CA PRO A 85 -4.19 13.60 7.82
C PRO A 85 -2.89 13.65 8.61
N THR A 86 -2.96 13.74 9.94
CA THR A 86 -1.76 13.77 10.79
C THR A 86 -1.03 12.42 10.81
N LEU A 87 -1.69 11.33 10.39
CA LEU A 87 -1.07 10.02 10.20
C LEU A 87 0.08 10.07 9.20
N ILE A 88 -0.04 10.86 8.12
CA ILE A 88 1.01 11.03 7.10
C ILE A 88 2.28 11.57 7.78
N THR A 89 2.13 12.66 8.54
CA THR A 89 3.25 13.29 9.27
C THR A 89 3.87 12.32 10.26
N ARG A 90 3.07 11.65 11.09
CA ARG A 90 3.61 10.69 12.07
C ARG A 90 4.39 9.54 11.41
N LEU A 91 3.92 9.05 10.26
CA LEU A 91 4.62 8.02 9.49
C LEU A 91 5.92 8.54 8.88
N ALA A 92 5.86 9.72 8.26
CA ALA A 92 7.01 10.37 7.66
C ALA A 92 8.11 10.70 8.70
N ASP A 93 7.72 11.21 9.87
CA ASP A 93 8.66 11.52 10.96
C ASP A 93 9.35 10.27 11.50
N ARG A 94 8.64 9.13 11.50
CA ARG A 94 9.17 7.86 12.05
C ARG A 94 10.00 7.06 11.06
N PHE A 95 9.58 7.00 9.79
CA PHE A 95 10.17 6.09 8.79
C PHE A 95 10.88 6.83 7.63
N GLY A 96 10.70 8.15 7.55
CA GLY A 96 11.20 9.00 6.47
C GLY A 96 10.18 9.19 5.35
N VAL A 97 10.19 10.36 4.71
CA VAL A 97 9.23 10.72 3.65
C VAL A 97 9.32 9.84 2.40
N GLN A 98 10.48 9.23 2.15
CA GLN A 98 10.74 8.43 0.94
C GLN A 98 9.95 7.12 0.86
N CYS A 99 9.48 6.60 1.99
CA CYS A 99 8.75 5.33 2.07
C CYS A 99 7.23 5.50 2.29
N ILE A 100 6.73 6.75 2.34
CA ILE A 100 5.31 7.03 2.56
C ILE A 100 4.66 7.48 1.25
N VAL A 101 3.76 6.63 0.74
CA VAL A 101 2.96 6.90 -0.47
C VAL A 101 1.53 7.18 -0.06
N VAL A 102 0.92 8.22 -0.65
CA VAL A 102 -0.50 8.54 -0.43
C VAL A 102 -1.27 8.25 -1.71
N GLY A 103 -2.18 7.28 -1.65
CA GLY A 103 -3.14 7.03 -2.71
C GLY A 103 -4.29 8.02 -2.63
N ILE A 104 -4.57 8.72 -3.72
CA ILE A 104 -5.67 9.70 -3.82
C ILE A 104 -6.59 9.25 -4.96
N ASP A 105 -7.77 8.76 -4.61
CA ASP A 105 -8.80 8.42 -5.59
C ASP A 105 -9.65 9.65 -5.87
N THR A 106 -9.68 10.15 -7.11
CA THR A 106 -10.44 11.35 -7.48
C THR A 106 -11.41 11.12 -8.62
N TRP A 107 -12.47 11.91 -8.68
CA TRP A 107 -13.35 12.00 -9.84
C TRP A 107 -13.72 13.47 -10.12
N TYR A 108 -14.08 13.75 -11.38
CA TYR A 108 -14.46 15.09 -11.84
C TYR A 108 -15.98 15.23 -11.88
N ASP A 109 -16.50 16.24 -11.20
CA ASP A 109 -17.90 16.64 -11.24
C ASP A 109 -18.11 17.71 -12.32
N GLY A 110 -18.80 17.33 -13.39
CA GLY A 110 -19.09 18.21 -14.52
C GLY A 110 -20.11 19.31 -14.23
N GLU A 111 -20.95 19.17 -13.19
CA GLU A 111 -21.95 20.17 -12.82
C GLU A 111 -21.33 21.30 -12.00
N THR A 112 -20.44 20.95 -11.06
CA THR A 112 -19.78 21.93 -10.18
C THR A 112 -18.43 22.39 -10.71
N GLY A 113 -17.86 21.70 -11.71
CA GLY A 113 -16.54 21.98 -12.26
C GLY A 113 -15.38 21.66 -11.30
N LYS A 114 -15.60 20.77 -10.32
CA LYS A 114 -14.65 20.47 -9.24
C LYS A 114 -14.21 19.00 -9.26
N TYR A 115 -13.02 18.76 -8.72
CA TYR A 115 -12.55 17.40 -8.40
C TYR A 115 -12.94 17.04 -6.97
N HIS A 116 -13.43 15.83 -6.80
CA HIS A 116 -13.77 15.26 -5.49
C HIS A 116 -12.82 14.12 -5.18
N VAL A 117 -12.38 14.05 -3.92
CA VAL A 117 -11.59 12.92 -3.40
C VAL A 117 -12.55 11.90 -2.81
N ASN A 118 -12.48 10.66 -3.30
CA ASN A 118 -13.27 9.56 -2.80
C ASN A 118 -12.68 9.06 -1.48
N HIS A 119 -13.39 9.34 -0.39
CA HIS A 119 -13.11 8.69 0.87
C HIS A 119 -13.87 7.36 0.92
N ILE A 120 -13.15 6.25 0.70
CA ILE A 120 -13.70 4.91 0.85
C ILE A 120 -13.92 4.65 2.35
N ARG A 121 -15.10 5.05 2.85
CA ARG A 121 -15.60 4.72 4.19
C ARG A 121 -16.25 3.34 4.11
N ARG A 122 -15.62 2.34 4.71
CA ARG A 122 -16.22 1.03 4.97
C ARG A 122 -16.11 0.74 6.44
#